data_AF-A0AA89BCH2-F1
#
_entry.id   AF-A0AA89BCH2-F1
#
_cell.length_a   1.000
_cell.length_b   1.000
_cell.length_c   1.000
_cell.angle_alpha   90.00
_cell.angle_beta   90.00
_cell.angle_gamma   90.00
#
_symmetry.space_group_name_H-M   'P 1'
#
loop_
_entity.id
_entity.type
_entity.pdbx_description
1 polymer ?
#
loop_
_entity_poly.entity_id
_entity_poly.type
_entity_poly.pdbx_seq_one_letter_code
_entity_poly.pdbx_strand_id
1 'polypeptide(L)'
;MSQAEQARALVSAMDISSFDKRAKSAWDVCLELYEDTVDKISRTLETSSNHADVQTWLSAASTNHQTCQNGFIDFDLSSQLQEFPFMLSNFSKFLRNSLAINEATVSNERKGRRLLANGFPEWVSTADRKLLQSTNAAPADVVVAQDGSGNYKTISEAVAESVKQSSGTKRFVIHVKAGVYKENVEIKKSMKNLMFTGDGIDRTIVTGNKNVQDGSTTFSSATFAISGAGFIARDMTFENTAGPQKHQAVALRSGSDFSVFYSCSFKGYQDTLYVYSQRQFYRNCDIYGTVDFIFGNAVAVFQNCNIYIRKPMGGQKNTVTAQARTDPNENTGIVIHNSRVTAASDLKPVQGSFESYLGRPWQKYSRTVYMKTVLDGLIEPAGWYPWSGNFALSTLYYGEYMNTGGGAGTSGRVKWPGYHVITSATEAGKFSVGNFLAGNSWIPASGVPFTSGL
;
A
#
# COMPACT_ATOMS: atom_id res chain seq x y z
N MET A 1 -9.00 6.18 -22.56
CA MET A 1 -9.58 7.45 -22.10
C MET A 1 -11.10 7.47 -22.20
N SER A 2 -11.70 7.48 -23.40
CA SER A 2 -13.17 7.55 -23.58
C SER A 2 -13.99 6.59 -22.68
N GLN A 3 -13.59 5.32 -22.57
CA GLN A 3 -14.29 4.35 -21.71
C GLN A 3 -14.20 4.69 -20.20
N ALA A 4 -13.12 5.31 -19.76
CA ALA A 4 -12.95 5.76 -18.38
C ALA A 4 -13.84 6.98 -18.07
N GLU A 5 -13.90 7.94 -19.00
CA GLU A 5 -14.78 9.11 -18.88
C GLU A 5 -16.25 8.69 -18.89
N GLN A 6 -16.61 7.71 -19.72
CA GLN A 6 -17.95 7.13 -19.75
C GLN A 6 -18.27 6.39 -18.44
N ALA A 7 -17.34 5.59 -17.91
CA ALA A 7 -17.50 4.93 -16.62
C ALA A 7 -17.71 5.95 -15.49
N ARG A 8 -16.89 7.01 -15.43
CA ARG A 8 -17.05 8.11 -14.48
C ARG A 8 -18.42 8.78 -14.64
N ALA A 9 -18.83 9.12 -15.86
CA ALA A 9 -20.12 9.77 -16.11
C ALA A 9 -21.31 8.91 -15.66
N LEU A 10 -21.25 7.59 -15.88
CA LEU A 10 -22.28 6.66 -15.42
C LEU A 10 -22.36 6.62 -13.89
N VAL A 11 -21.22 6.55 -13.20
CA VAL A 11 -21.16 6.59 -11.74
C VAL A 11 -21.59 7.96 -11.20
N SER A 12 -21.33 9.05 -11.91
CA SER A 12 -21.84 10.37 -11.50
C SER A 12 -23.35 10.54 -11.72
N ALA A 13 -23.95 9.82 -12.66
CA ALA A 13 -25.34 9.98 -13.06
C ALA A 13 -26.32 8.97 -12.42
N MET A 14 -25.83 8.00 -11.65
CA MET A 14 -26.69 6.96 -11.06
C MET A 14 -27.63 7.55 -10.01
N ASP A 15 -28.89 7.12 -10.04
CA ASP A 15 -29.83 7.45 -8.98
C ASP A 15 -29.52 6.61 -7.73
N ILE A 16 -29.12 7.28 -6.65
CA ILE A 16 -28.83 6.68 -5.34
C ILE A 16 -29.96 6.91 -4.33
N SER A 17 -31.15 7.34 -4.77
CA SER A 17 -32.29 7.60 -3.90
C SER A 17 -32.71 6.37 -3.09
N SER A 18 -32.64 5.19 -3.71
CA SER A 18 -32.93 3.88 -3.10
C SER A 18 -31.82 3.35 -2.20
N PHE A 19 -30.63 3.96 -2.20
CA PHE A 19 -29.49 3.48 -1.44
C PHE A 19 -29.62 3.82 0.04
N ASP A 20 -29.34 2.83 0.89
CA ASP A 20 -29.17 3.05 2.32
C ASP A 20 -27.85 3.81 2.61
N LYS A 21 -27.57 4.06 3.89
CA LYS A 21 -26.38 4.81 4.30
C LYS A 21 -25.07 4.11 3.91
N ARG A 22 -25.02 2.78 3.97
CA ARG A 22 -23.81 1.98 3.68
C ARG A 22 -23.56 1.94 2.17
N ALA A 23 -24.60 1.70 1.38
CA ALA A 23 -24.55 1.75 -0.07
C ALA A 23 -24.13 3.14 -0.58
N LYS A 24 -24.66 4.23 0.00
CA LYS A 24 -24.21 5.60 -0.29
C LYS A 24 -22.73 5.81 0.03
N SER A 25 -22.27 5.35 1.19
CA SER A 25 -20.86 5.45 1.56
C SER A 25 -19.95 4.65 0.62
N ALA A 26 -20.36 3.49 0.14
CA ALA A 26 -19.61 2.73 -0.86
C ALA A 26 -19.59 3.44 -2.22
N TRP A 27 -20.71 4.06 -2.58
CA TRP A 27 -20.84 4.82 -3.82
C TRP A 27 -19.98 6.09 -3.85
N ASP A 28 -19.92 6.84 -2.74
CA ASP A 28 -19.07 8.02 -2.62
C ASP A 28 -17.60 7.67 -2.86
N VAL A 29 -17.16 6.50 -2.38
CA VAL A 29 -15.82 5.97 -2.68
C VAL A 29 -15.68 5.67 -4.17
N CYS A 30 -16.66 5.04 -4.82
CA CYS A 30 -16.61 4.79 -6.26
C CYS A 30 -16.44 6.09 -7.08
N LEU A 31 -17.12 7.17 -6.72
CA LEU A 31 -16.97 8.47 -7.39
C LEU A 31 -15.53 8.95 -7.36
N GLU A 32 -14.91 8.97 -6.17
CA GLU A 32 -13.50 9.34 -5.99
C GLU A 32 -12.57 8.45 -6.85
N LEU A 33 -12.81 7.14 -6.82
CA LEU A 33 -11.96 6.17 -7.51
C LEU A 33 -12.05 6.26 -9.04
N TYR A 34 -13.22 6.56 -9.60
CA TYR A 34 -13.36 6.76 -11.05
C TYR A 34 -12.81 8.10 -11.52
N GLU A 35 -12.89 9.15 -10.70
CA GLU A 35 -12.16 10.40 -10.96
C GLU A 35 -10.64 10.19 -10.98
N ASP A 36 -10.10 9.46 -10.00
CA ASP A 36 -8.68 9.11 -9.99
C ASP A 36 -8.29 8.22 -11.18
N THR A 37 -9.16 7.28 -11.56
CA THR A 37 -8.95 6.42 -12.72
C THR A 37 -8.82 7.20 -14.02
N VAL A 38 -9.68 8.20 -14.26
CA VAL A 38 -9.60 9.07 -15.44
C VAL A 38 -8.27 9.81 -15.46
N ASP A 39 -7.79 10.32 -14.31
CA ASP A 39 -6.49 10.96 -14.23
C ASP A 39 -5.33 10.02 -14.53
N LYS A 40 -5.31 8.83 -13.92
CA LYS A 40 -4.25 7.84 -14.18
C LYS A 40 -4.17 7.51 -15.67
N ILE A 41 -5.31 7.32 -16.33
CA ILE A 41 -5.37 7.04 -17.77
C ILE A 41 -4.97 8.26 -18.59
N SER A 42 -5.36 9.47 -18.21
CA SER A 42 -4.94 10.70 -18.89
C SER A 42 -3.42 10.83 -18.91
N ARG A 43 -2.75 10.53 -17.79
CA ARG A 43 -1.29 10.59 -17.69
C ARG A 43 -0.60 9.60 -18.63
N THR A 44 -1.20 8.44 -18.90
CA THR A 44 -0.63 7.46 -19.86
C THR A 44 -0.51 8.00 -21.29
N LEU A 45 -1.23 9.09 -21.62
CA LEU A 45 -1.23 9.70 -22.94
C LEU A 45 -0.19 10.84 -23.07
N GLU A 46 0.47 11.23 -21.97
CA GLU A 46 1.50 12.26 -21.98
C GLU A 46 2.77 11.74 -22.69
N THR A 47 3.34 12.56 -23.59
CA THR A 47 4.45 12.18 -24.48
C THR A 47 5.77 11.85 -23.77
N SER A 48 5.92 12.27 -22.51
CA SER A 48 7.10 12.03 -21.67
C SER A 48 6.99 10.77 -20.79
N SER A 49 5.87 10.05 -20.85
CA SER A 49 5.62 8.91 -19.97
C SER A 49 6.48 7.71 -20.33
N ASN A 50 7.29 7.23 -19.36
CA ASN A 50 8.02 5.99 -19.55
C ASN A 50 7.09 4.78 -19.34
N HIS A 51 7.48 3.65 -19.93
CA HIS A 51 6.70 2.41 -19.89
C HIS A 51 6.33 1.94 -18.48
N ALA A 52 7.26 2.03 -17.53
CA ALA A 52 7.06 1.54 -16.16
C ALA A 52 6.03 2.40 -15.40
N ASP A 53 6.03 3.71 -15.64
CA ASP A 53 5.04 4.64 -15.12
C ASP A 53 3.65 4.33 -15.70
N VAL A 54 3.56 4.14 -17.01
CA VAL A 54 2.30 3.75 -17.69
C VAL A 54 1.75 2.44 -17.11
N GLN A 55 2.60 1.41 -16.93
CA GLN A 55 2.18 0.14 -16.36
C GLN A 55 1.65 0.30 -14.92
N THR A 56 2.31 1.15 -14.13
CA THR A 56 1.91 1.44 -12.75
C THR A 56 0.56 2.15 -12.70
N TRP A 57 0.35 3.16 -13.54
CA TRP A 57 -0.91 3.92 -13.59
C TRP A 57 -2.09 3.08 -14.10
N LEU A 58 -1.87 2.23 -15.10
CA LEU A 58 -2.89 1.28 -15.55
C LEU A 58 -3.23 0.26 -14.44
N SER A 59 -2.24 -0.22 -13.70
CA SER A 59 -2.45 -1.12 -12.55
C SER A 59 -3.23 -0.41 -11.42
N ALA A 60 -2.96 0.88 -11.18
CA ALA A 60 -3.72 1.68 -10.22
C ALA A 60 -5.18 1.91 -10.68
N ALA A 61 -5.41 2.18 -11.98
CA ALA A 61 -6.75 2.28 -12.54
C ALA A 61 -7.56 0.98 -12.39
N SER A 62 -6.92 -0.18 -12.62
CA SER A 62 -7.51 -1.50 -12.36
C SER A 62 -7.85 -1.68 -10.86
N THR A 63 -6.95 -1.26 -9.98
CA THR A 63 -7.15 -1.31 -8.53
C THR A 63 -8.31 -0.43 -8.06
N ASN A 64 -8.46 0.77 -8.62
CA ASN A 64 -9.59 1.67 -8.37
C ASN A 64 -10.92 1.01 -8.78
N HIS A 65 -10.97 0.40 -9.95
CA HIS A 65 -12.16 -0.33 -10.40
C HIS A 65 -12.53 -1.46 -9.43
N GLN A 66 -11.56 -2.28 -9.03
CA GLN A 66 -11.80 -3.38 -8.08
C GLN A 66 -12.23 -2.87 -6.70
N THR A 67 -11.64 -1.78 -6.22
CA THR A 67 -11.93 -1.24 -4.88
C THR A 67 -13.32 -0.64 -4.80
N CYS A 68 -13.80 -0.01 -5.87
CA CYS A 68 -15.19 0.40 -5.97
C CYS A 68 -16.13 -0.79 -5.75
N GLN A 69 -15.87 -1.94 -6.39
CA GLN A 69 -16.68 -3.15 -6.19
C GLN A 69 -16.56 -3.68 -4.75
N ASN A 70 -15.35 -3.69 -4.19
CA ASN A 70 -15.11 -4.15 -2.83
C ASN A 70 -15.89 -3.35 -1.78
N GLY A 71 -16.09 -2.04 -1.99
CA GLY A 71 -16.89 -1.21 -1.07
C GLY A 71 -18.32 -1.71 -0.88
N PHE A 72 -18.92 -2.31 -1.92
CA PHE A 72 -20.24 -2.97 -1.81
C PHE A 72 -20.14 -4.35 -1.17
N ILE A 73 -19.07 -5.10 -1.46
CA ILE A 73 -18.81 -6.43 -0.87
C ILE A 73 -18.60 -6.32 0.64
N ASP A 74 -17.92 -5.28 1.12
CA ASP A 74 -17.68 -5.01 2.55
C ASP A 74 -18.98 -4.94 3.37
N PHE A 75 -20.11 -4.65 2.73
CA PHE A 75 -21.43 -4.54 3.34
C PHE A 75 -22.41 -5.64 2.92
N ASP A 76 -21.92 -6.71 2.28
CA ASP A 76 -22.73 -7.79 1.71
C ASP A 76 -23.76 -7.32 0.66
N LEU A 77 -23.48 -6.19 -0.02
CA LEU A 77 -24.34 -5.57 -1.04
C LEU A 77 -23.99 -6.03 -2.47
N SER A 78 -23.47 -7.23 -2.63
CA SER A 78 -22.99 -7.74 -3.93
C SER A 78 -24.10 -7.82 -5.00
N SER A 79 -25.37 -7.93 -4.60
CA SER A 79 -26.51 -7.92 -5.54
C SER A 79 -26.68 -6.56 -6.24
N GLN A 80 -26.34 -5.45 -5.57
CA GLN A 80 -26.41 -4.11 -6.17
C GLN A 80 -25.33 -3.91 -7.23
N LEU A 81 -24.24 -4.69 -7.20
CA LEU A 81 -23.26 -4.73 -8.29
C LEU A 81 -23.82 -5.36 -9.58
N GLN A 82 -24.92 -6.09 -9.53
CA GLN A 82 -25.57 -6.61 -10.74
C GLN A 82 -26.34 -5.52 -11.50
N GLU A 83 -26.70 -4.44 -10.80
CA GLU A 83 -27.30 -3.24 -11.41
C GLU A 83 -26.23 -2.30 -12.01
N PHE A 84 -24.95 -2.55 -11.74
CA PHE A 84 -23.87 -1.78 -12.38
C PHE A 84 -23.92 -1.98 -13.90
N PRO A 85 -23.86 -0.91 -14.70
CA PRO A 85 -24.02 -1.01 -16.16
C PRO A 85 -23.04 -2.02 -16.77
N PHE A 86 -23.51 -2.81 -17.74
CA PHE A 86 -22.69 -3.73 -18.55
C PHE A 86 -21.41 -3.05 -19.10
N MET A 87 -21.45 -1.73 -19.32
CA MET A 87 -20.31 -0.89 -19.71
C MET A 87 -19.12 -0.96 -18.74
N LEU A 88 -19.32 -1.15 -17.44
CA LEU A 88 -18.22 -1.31 -16.47
C LEU A 88 -17.50 -2.64 -16.62
N SER A 89 -18.19 -3.69 -17.11
CA SER A 89 -17.55 -4.95 -17.49
C SER A 89 -16.67 -4.81 -18.75
N ASN A 90 -17.03 -3.91 -19.67
CA ASN A 90 -16.20 -3.59 -20.83
C ASN A 90 -15.00 -2.75 -20.42
N PHE A 91 -15.17 -1.82 -19.47
CA PHE A 91 -14.09 -1.00 -18.96
C PHE A 91 -12.94 -1.83 -18.39
N SER A 92 -13.22 -2.84 -17.56
CA SER A 92 -12.19 -3.73 -17.03
C SER A 92 -11.46 -4.52 -18.13
N LYS A 93 -12.16 -4.97 -19.18
CA LYS A 93 -11.53 -5.61 -20.35
C LYS A 93 -10.59 -4.66 -21.08
N PHE A 94 -10.98 -3.40 -21.28
CA PHE A 94 -10.13 -2.40 -21.90
C PHE A 94 -8.87 -2.11 -21.08
N LEU A 95 -8.99 -1.98 -19.76
CA LEU A 95 -7.83 -1.83 -18.86
C LEU A 95 -6.84 -3.00 -19.00
N ARG A 96 -7.36 -4.23 -19.00
CA ARG A 96 -6.54 -5.45 -19.15
C ARG A 96 -5.86 -5.51 -20.51
N ASN A 97 -6.55 -5.13 -21.59
CA ASN A 97 -5.96 -5.04 -22.92
C ASN A 97 -4.85 -3.98 -22.95
N SER A 98 -5.06 -2.80 -22.36
CA SER A 98 -4.04 -1.75 -22.27
C SER A 98 -2.82 -2.21 -21.47
N LEU A 99 -3.01 -2.91 -20.35
CA LEU A 99 -1.92 -3.50 -19.56
C LEU A 99 -1.11 -4.51 -20.37
N ALA A 100 -1.79 -5.41 -21.10
CA ALA A 100 -1.14 -6.43 -21.93
C ALA A 100 -0.38 -5.82 -23.11
N ILE A 101 -0.98 -4.84 -23.80
CA ILE A 101 -0.33 -4.14 -24.91
C ILE A 101 0.92 -3.43 -24.42
N ASN A 102 0.81 -2.64 -23.35
CA ASN A 102 1.96 -1.90 -22.83
C ASN A 102 3.09 -2.87 -22.44
N GLU A 103 2.81 -3.92 -21.66
CA GLU A 103 3.81 -4.93 -21.26
C GLU A 103 4.47 -5.63 -22.47
N ALA A 104 3.70 -5.95 -23.51
CA ALA A 104 4.22 -6.57 -24.74
C ALA A 104 5.22 -5.65 -25.48
N THR A 105 5.01 -4.33 -25.49
CA THR A 105 5.93 -3.38 -26.13
C THR A 105 7.35 -3.46 -25.54
N VAL A 106 7.48 -3.66 -24.22
CA VAL A 106 8.78 -3.82 -23.57
C VAL A 106 9.44 -5.17 -23.84
N SER A 107 8.67 -6.24 -24.03
CA SER A 107 9.22 -7.54 -24.38
C SER A 107 9.98 -7.51 -25.73
N ASN A 108 9.56 -6.64 -26.66
CA ASN A 108 10.25 -6.39 -27.93
C ASN A 108 11.49 -5.48 -27.79
N GLU A 109 11.49 -4.53 -26.85
CA GLU A 109 12.64 -3.63 -26.60
C GLU A 109 13.75 -4.25 -25.74
N ARG A 110 13.48 -5.33 -24.98
CA ARG A 110 14.49 -6.03 -24.15
C ARG A 110 15.67 -6.66 -24.93
N LYS A 111 15.74 -6.50 -26.25
CA LYS A 111 16.95 -6.72 -27.06
C LYS A 111 17.97 -5.57 -26.98
N GLY A 112 17.62 -4.42 -26.41
CA GLY A 112 18.52 -3.30 -26.14
C GLY A 112 18.93 -3.23 -24.67
N ARG A 113 20.23 -3.13 -24.39
CA ARG A 113 20.77 -2.92 -23.04
C ARG A 113 20.18 -1.64 -22.41
N ARG A 114 19.51 -1.75 -21.25
CA ARG A 114 19.14 -0.58 -20.44
C ARG A 114 20.42 0.07 -19.90
N LEU A 115 20.75 1.25 -20.43
CA LEU A 115 21.76 2.13 -19.85
C LEU A 115 21.22 2.70 -18.52
N LEU A 116 22.05 2.65 -17.49
CA LEU A 116 21.81 3.29 -16.21
C LEU A 116 21.66 4.80 -16.45
N ALA A 117 20.45 5.33 -16.28
CA ALA A 117 20.25 6.78 -16.23
C ALA A 117 20.82 7.29 -14.90
N ASN A 118 22.09 7.72 -14.92
CA ASN A 118 22.72 8.44 -13.83
C ASN A 118 22.19 9.87 -13.82
N GLY A 119 21.04 10.10 -13.17
CA GLY A 119 20.46 11.43 -12.99
C GLY A 119 19.35 11.42 -11.96
N PHE A 120 19.26 12.49 -11.16
CA PHE A 120 18.11 12.72 -10.27
C PHE A 120 16.88 13.13 -11.11
N PRO A 121 15.65 12.72 -10.75
CA PRO A 121 14.44 13.14 -11.45
C PRO A 121 14.25 14.66 -11.41
N GLU A 122 13.69 15.23 -12.48
CA GLU A 122 13.45 16.68 -12.60
C GLU A 122 12.50 17.24 -11.54
N TRP A 123 11.64 16.41 -10.94
CA TRP A 123 10.74 16.81 -9.87
C TRP A 123 11.44 17.01 -8.51
N VAL A 124 12.75 16.72 -8.40
CA VAL A 124 13.54 16.87 -7.18
C VAL A 124 14.56 17.99 -7.33
N SER A 125 14.37 19.08 -6.59
CA SER A 125 15.29 20.21 -6.66
C SER A 125 16.66 19.90 -6.03
N THR A 126 17.68 20.66 -6.40
CA THR A 126 19.01 20.64 -5.74
C THR A 126 18.95 21.05 -4.26
N ALA A 127 17.96 21.84 -3.87
CA ALA A 127 17.75 22.25 -2.47
C ALA A 127 17.18 21.10 -1.64
N ASP A 128 16.21 20.35 -2.17
CA ASP A 128 15.69 19.13 -1.53
C ASP A 128 16.81 18.11 -1.31
N ARG A 129 17.73 17.97 -2.27
CA ARG A 129 18.90 17.09 -2.13
C ARG A 129 19.80 17.45 -0.94
N LYS A 130 20.02 18.74 -0.66
CA LYS A 130 20.83 19.20 0.49
C LYS A 130 20.11 19.07 1.83
N LEU A 131 18.80 19.31 1.85
CA LEU A 131 17.95 19.18 3.05
C LEU A 131 17.87 17.73 3.58
N LEU A 132 18.11 16.76 2.71
CA LEU A 132 17.91 15.33 2.97
C LEU A 132 19.22 14.56 3.21
N GLN A 133 20.36 15.22 3.04
CA GLN A 133 21.69 14.72 3.38
C GLN A 133 22.21 15.24 4.74
N SER A 134 21.51 16.19 5.36
CA SER A 134 21.85 16.67 6.70
C SER A 134 21.34 15.71 7.79
N THR A 135 22.17 15.42 8.78
CA THR A 135 21.77 14.73 10.02
C THR A 135 20.84 15.57 10.90
N ASN A 136 20.71 16.86 10.59
CA ASN A 136 19.71 17.76 11.16
C ASN A 136 18.41 17.63 10.35
N ALA A 137 17.28 17.51 11.03
CA ALA A 137 15.96 17.53 10.41
C ALA A 137 15.84 18.78 9.51
N ALA A 138 15.31 18.59 8.30
CA ALA A 138 14.90 19.68 7.43
C ALA A 138 14.12 20.73 8.24
N PRO A 139 14.43 22.04 8.12
CA PRO A 139 13.64 23.06 8.79
C PRO A 139 12.18 22.90 8.37
N ALA A 140 11.31 22.71 9.36
CA ALA A 140 9.89 22.50 9.10
C ALA A 140 9.28 23.79 8.53
N ASP A 141 8.44 23.67 7.50
CA ASP A 141 7.67 24.80 6.99
C ASP A 141 6.55 25.14 8.01
N VAL A 142 5.98 24.12 8.67
CA VAL A 142 5.02 24.29 9.78
C VAL A 142 5.24 23.25 10.88
N VAL A 143 4.95 23.64 12.12
CA VAL A 143 5.02 22.80 13.32
C VAL A 143 3.62 22.58 13.90
N VAL A 144 3.29 21.34 14.20
CA VAL A 144 2.06 20.96 14.91
C VAL A 144 2.41 20.59 16.34
N ALA A 145 1.75 21.21 17.32
CA ALA A 145 1.97 20.93 18.73
C ALA A 145 0.70 21.16 19.56
N GLN A 146 0.22 20.13 20.27
CA GLN A 146 -0.99 20.22 21.10
C GLN A 146 -0.83 21.19 22.29
N ASP A 147 0.41 21.42 22.75
CA ASP A 147 0.77 22.33 23.84
C ASP A 147 0.76 23.82 23.43
N GLY A 148 0.53 24.12 22.15
CA GLY A 148 0.53 25.49 21.62
C GLY A 148 1.91 26.05 21.28
N SER A 149 2.99 25.26 21.38
CA SER A 149 4.35 25.67 21.00
C SER A 149 4.65 25.62 19.49
N GLY A 150 3.66 25.27 18.67
CA GLY A 150 3.74 25.17 17.21
C GLY A 150 2.80 26.16 16.50
N ASN A 151 2.76 26.09 15.17
CA ASN A 151 1.86 26.89 14.33
C ASN A 151 0.41 26.42 14.43
N TYR A 152 0.19 25.11 14.56
CA TYR A 152 -1.14 24.49 14.59
C TYR A 152 -1.26 23.49 15.75
N LYS A 153 -2.49 23.22 16.20
CA LYS A 153 -2.75 22.22 17.25
C LYS A 153 -3.09 20.84 16.69
N THR A 154 -3.58 20.78 15.47
CA THR A 154 -3.96 19.55 14.78
C THR A 154 -3.15 19.36 13.50
N ILE A 155 -3.02 18.11 13.07
CA ILE A 155 -2.37 17.76 11.80
C ILE A 155 -3.22 18.25 10.63
N SER A 156 -4.54 18.10 10.73
CA SER A 156 -5.49 18.51 9.70
C SER A 156 -5.40 20.01 9.35
N GLU A 157 -5.17 20.88 10.34
CA GLU A 157 -4.94 22.32 10.11
C GLU A 157 -3.63 22.57 9.34
N ALA A 158 -2.54 21.89 9.69
CA ALA A 158 -1.27 22.01 9.00
C ALA A 158 -1.33 21.48 7.55
N VAL A 159 -2.09 20.40 7.32
CA VAL A 159 -2.38 19.89 5.98
C VAL A 159 -3.14 20.93 5.15
N ALA A 160 -4.17 21.55 5.73
CA ALA A 160 -4.94 22.59 5.06
C ALA A 160 -4.07 23.82 4.70
N GLU A 161 -3.08 24.15 5.53
CA GLU A 161 -2.12 25.21 5.23
C GLU A 161 -1.18 24.86 4.08
N SER A 162 -0.75 23.60 3.99
CA SER A 162 0.14 23.15 2.90
C SER A 162 -0.44 23.43 1.51
N VAL A 163 -1.77 23.41 1.37
CA VAL A 163 -2.46 23.72 0.10
C VAL A 163 -2.27 25.18 -0.31
N LYS A 164 -2.18 26.10 0.65
CA LYS A 164 -2.02 27.54 0.39
C LYS A 164 -0.59 27.92 0.06
N GLN A 165 0.38 27.22 0.67
CA GLN A 165 1.80 27.57 0.61
C GLN A 165 2.61 26.70 -0.34
N SER A 166 2.12 25.53 -0.73
CA SER A 166 2.87 24.63 -1.62
C SER A 166 2.91 25.17 -3.05
N SER A 167 4.10 25.54 -3.51
CA SER A 167 4.38 25.88 -4.90
C SER A 167 4.92 24.65 -5.65
N GLY A 168 4.02 23.79 -6.13
CA GLY A 168 4.18 22.84 -7.25
C GLY A 168 5.22 21.71 -7.13
N THR A 169 6.48 22.03 -6.83
CA THR A 169 7.61 21.09 -6.87
C THR A 169 8.39 21.01 -5.57
N LYS A 170 8.42 22.07 -4.75
CA LYS A 170 9.13 22.07 -3.47
C LYS A 170 8.44 21.13 -2.47
N ARG A 171 9.22 20.37 -1.71
CA ARG A 171 8.72 19.59 -0.57
C ARG A 171 8.25 20.51 0.56
N PHE A 172 7.06 20.23 1.10
CA PHE A 172 6.49 20.94 2.24
C PHE A 172 6.58 20.05 3.49
N VAL A 173 7.31 20.50 4.51
CA VAL A 173 7.66 19.74 5.70
C VAL A 173 6.77 20.14 6.87
N ILE A 174 5.98 19.19 7.36
CA ILE A 174 5.13 19.31 8.55
C ILE A 174 5.82 18.53 9.68
N HIS A 175 6.32 19.25 10.68
CA HIS A 175 6.85 18.63 11.88
C HIS A 175 5.74 18.48 12.93
N VAL A 176 5.50 17.26 13.40
CA VAL A 176 4.46 16.94 14.37
C VAL A 176 5.12 16.53 15.68
N LYS A 177 5.05 17.40 16.69
CA LYS A 177 5.64 17.14 18.00
C LYS A 177 5.02 15.92 18.69
N ALA A 178 5.68 15.44 19.73
CA ALA A 178 5.20 14.36 20.56
C ALA A 178 3.79 14.64 21.10
N GLY A 179 2.90 13.65 21.02
CA GLY A 179 1.50 13.77 21.36
C GLY A 179 0.65 12.67 20.74
N VAL A 180 -0.59 12.58 21.20
CA VAL A 180 -1.61 11.67 20.65
C VAL A 180 -2.67 12.50 19.95
N TYR A 181 -2.63 12.46 18.62
CA TYR A 181 -3.48 13.20 17.71
C TYR A 181 -4.66 12.32 17.30
N LYS A 182 -5.82 12.57 17.93
CA LYS A 182 -7.07 11.84 17.66
C LYS A 182 -7.79 12.46 16.48
N GLU A 183 -7.39 12.09 15.27
CA GLU A 183 -7.92 12.64 14.02
C GLU A 183 -7.82 11.64 12.87
N ASN A 184 -8.77 11.73 11.93
CA ASN A 184 -8.66 11.07 10.63
C ASN A 184 -8.12 12.09 9.63
N VAL A 185 -6.93 11.84 9.08
CA VAL A 185 -6.23 12.78 8.19
C VAL A 185 -6.26 12.26 6.76
N GLU A 186 -6.50 13.17 5.82
CA GLU A 186 -6.51 12.87 4.39
C GLU A 186 -5.55 13.79 3.63
N ILE A 187 -4.58 13.20 2.93
CA ILE A 187 -3.71 13.88 1.97
C ILE A 187 -4.26 13.65 0.56
N LYS A 188 -5.00 14.64 0.07
CA LYS A 188 -5.66 14.56 -1.23
C LYS A 188 -4.63 14.51 -2.36
N LYS A 189 -5.05 14.00 -3.52
CA LYS A 189 -4.22 13.89 -4.72
C LYS A 189 -3.57 15.22 -5.17
N SER A 190 -4.25 16.35 -4.95
CA SER A 190 -3.72 17.68 -5.25
C SER A 190 -2.55 18.09 -4.34
N MET A 191 -2.41 17.47 -3.17
CA MET A 191 -1.39 17.76 -2.16
C MET A 191 -0.14 16.91 -2.41
N LYS A 192 0.74 17.36 -3.30
CA LYS A 192 1.96 16.62 -3.67
C LYS A 192 3.14 17.02 -2.76
N ASN A 193 4.13 16.13 -2.65
CA ASN A 193 5.41 16.36 -1.99
C ASN A 193 5.31 16.81 -0.52
N LEU A 194 4.33 16.30 0.23
CA LEU A 194 4.28 16.51 1.69
C LEU A 194 5.24 15.57 2.41
N MET A 195 5.96 16.09 3.40
CA MET A 195 6.78 15.31 4.30
C MET A 195 6.36 15.54 5.74
N PHE A 196 6.15 14.46 6.46
CA PHE A 196 5.79 14.44 7.87
C PHE A 196 6.97 13.94 8.70
N THR A 197 7.35 14.69 9.73
CA THR A 197 8.39 14.28 10.69
C THR A 197 7.85 14.33 12.12
N GLY A 198 7.81 13.18 12.80
CA GLY A 198 7.47 13.10 14.21
C GLY A 198 8.69 13.21 15.13
N ASP A 199 8.43 13.19 16.44
CA ASP A 199 9.46 13.15 17.50
C ASP A 199 9.93 11.72 17.84
N GLY A 200 9.43 10.71 17.11
CA GLY A 200 9.77 9.30 17.26
C GLY A 200 8.55 8.36 17.19
N ILE A 201 8.81 7.10 16.83
CA ILE A 201 7.86 6.00 17.01
C ILE A 201 7.38 6.00 18.47
N ASP A 202 6.06 5.84 18.67
CA ASP A 202 5.38 5.87 19.96
C ASP A 202 5.49 7.17 20.76
N ARG A 203 6.05 8.23 20.18
CA ARG A 203 6.06 9.59 20.74
C ARG A 203 5.08 10.50 20.01
N THR A 204 5.05 10.41 18.69
CA THR A 204 4.07 11.11 17.84
C THR A 204 3.11 10.09 17.24
N ILE A 205 1.86 10.09 17.71
CA ILE A 205 0.85 9.08 17.35
C ILE A 205 -0.36 9.77 16.72
N VAL A 206 -0.75 9.36 15.52
CA VAL A 206 -2.05 9.69 14.92
C VAL A 206 -2.96 8.48 15.07
N THR A 207 -4.14 8.67 15.65
CA THR A 207 -5.01 7.55 16.03
C THR A 207 -6.48 7.82 15.69
N GLY A 208 -7.15 6.77 15.20
CA GLY A 208 -8.56 6.73 14.87
C GLY A 208 -9.15 5.36 15.18
N ASN A 209 -10.44 5.16 14.90
CA ASN A 209 -11.13 3.90 15.20
C ASN A 209 -12.27 3.56 14.23
N LYS A 210 -12.27 4.16 13.03
CA LYS A 210 -13.24 3.81 11.98
C LYS A 210 -13.03 2.35 11.55
N ASN A 211 -14.13 1.66 11.27
CA ASN A 211 -14.13 0.23 10.98
C ASN A 211 -15.38 -0.18 10.20
N VAL A 212 -15.33 -1.37 9.59
CA VAL A 212 -16.43 -1.90 8.77
C VAL A 212 -17.68 -2.24 9.58
N GLN A 213 -17.51 -2.85 10.76
CA GLN A 213 -18.64 -3.22 11.62
C GLN A 213 -19.56 -2.03 11.95
N ASP A 214 -18.97 -0.85 12.17
CA ASP A 214 -19.67 0.38 12.53
C ASP A 214 -20.08 1.23 11.30
N GLY A 215 -19.92 0.70 10.08
CA GLY A 215 -20.49 1.25 8.85
C GLY A 215 -19.54 2.08 7.98
N SER A 216 -18.23 2.01 8.18
CA SER A 216 -17.24 2.49 7.19
C SER A 216 -17.02 1.42 6.12
N THR A 217 -16.63 1.79 4.90
CA THR A 217 -15.95 0.83 4.02
C THR A 217 -14.54 0.58 4.53
N THR A 218 -13.88 -0.50 4.10
CA THR A 218 -12.46 -0.73 4.41
C THR A 218 -11.60 0.44 3.93
N PHE A 219 -11.86 0.95 2.71
CA PHE A 219 -11.15 2.08 2.12
C PHE A 219 -11.26 3.37 2.97
N SER A 220 -12.46 3.68 3.47
CA SER A 220 -12.74 4.89 4.26
C SER A 220 -12.45 4.74 5.75
N SER A 221 -12.05 3.53 6.20
CA SER A 221 -11.72 3.26 7.60
C SER A 221 -10.34 3.78 8.02
N ALA A 222 -9.52 4.21 7.05
CA ALA A 222 -8.17 4.67 7.28
C ALA A 222 -8.10 5.83 8.29
N THR A 223 -7.26 5.68 9.30
CA THR A 223 -6.89 6.79 10.20
C THR A 223 -6.10 7.85 9.45
N PHE A 224 -5.16 7.42 8.60
CA PHE A 224 -4.38 8.31 7.75
C PHE A 224 -4.44 7.83 6.30
N ALA A 225 -5.00 8.63 5.41
CA ALA A 225 -5.20 8.30 4.00
C ALA A 225 -4.37 9.21 3.09
N ILE A 226 -3.62 8.63 2.14
CA ILE A 226 -2.68 9.38 1.30
C ILE A 226 -2.92 9.05 -0.17
N SER A 227 -3.27 10.08 -0.95
CA SER A 227 -3.43 10.00 -2.41
C SER A 227 -2.45 10.92 -3.16
N GLY A 228 -1.90 11.94 -2.51
CA GLY A 228 -0.93 12.87 -3.08
C GLY A 228 0.46 12.25 -3.31
N ALA A 229 1.02 12.38 -4.51
CA ALA A 229 2.30 11.77 -4.89
C ALA A 229 3.52 12.37 -4.15
N GLY A 230 4.57 11.57 -3.97
CA GLY A 230 5.83 11.99 -3.34
C GLY A 230 5.73 12.18 -1.82
N PHE A 231 4.75 11.53 -1.18
CA PHE A 231 4.53 11.63 0.26
C PHE A 231 5.65 10.95 1.04
N ILE A 232 6.10 11.59 2.12
CA ILE A 232 7.06 10.99 3.06
C ILE A 232 6.54 11.10 4.48
N ALA A 233 6.65 10.02 5.24
CA ALA A 233 6.52 10.07 6.69
C ALA A 233 7.75 9.48 7.37
N ARG A 234 8.15 10.09 8.48
CA ARG A 234 9.27 9.66 9.29
C ARG A 234 8.99 9.84 10.77
N ASP A 235 9.45 8.87 11.58
CA ASP A 235 9.46 8.96 13.05
C ASP A 235 8.04 9.19 13.64
N MET A 236 7.03 8.54 13.06
CA MET A 236 5.61 8.65 13.45
C MET A 236 4.94 7.29 13.63
N THR A 237 3.85 7.27 14.39
CA THR A 237 2.97 6.10 14.55
C THR A 237 1.58 6.39 14.00
N PHE A 238 1.08 5.49 13.16
CA PHE A 238 -0.28 5.51 12.63
C PHE A 238 -1.05 4.34 13.23
N GLU A 239 -2.17 4.61 13.88
CA GLU A 239 -2.89 3.62 14.67
C GLU A 239 -4.39 3.61 14.38
N ASN A 240 -4.97 2.42 14.26
CA ASN A 240 -6.41 2.22 14.37
C ASN A 240 -6.73 1.36 15.60
N THR A 241 -7.52 1.92 16.52
CA THR A 241 -7.84 1.33 17.83
C THR A 241 -9.17 0.58 17.89
N ALA A 242 -9.83 0.32 16.75
CA ALA A 242 -11.15 -0.32 16.72
C ALA A 242 -11.17 -1.71 17.43
N GLY A 243 -10.09 -2.48 17.31
CA GLY A 243 -9.97 -3.82 17.90
C GLY A 243 -10.41 -4.93 16.94
N PRO A 244 -10.05 -6.20 17.23
CA PRO A 244 -10.26 -7.30 16.30
C PRO A 244 -11.75 -7.67 16.11
N GLN A 245 -12.60 -7.36 17.09
CA GLN A 245 -14.06 -7.55 17.04
C GLN A 245 -14.78 -6.60 16.07
N LYS A 246 -14.08 -5.61 15.54
CA LYS A 246 -14.62 -4.62 14.61
C LYS A 246 -14.30 -4.92 13.14
N HIS A 247 -13.67 -6.08 12.89
CA HIS A 247 -13.24 -6.51 11.57
C HIS A 247 -12.27 -5.50 10.93
N GLN A 248 -12.39 -5.21 9.63
CA GLN A 248 -11.46 -4.36 8.89
C GLN A 248 -11.41 -2.94 9.47
N ALA A 249 -10.21 -2.47 9.82
CA ALA A 249 -10.00 -1.17 10.42
C ALA A 249 -8.59 -0.65 10.11
N VAL A 250 -8.48 0.19 9.09
CA VAL A 250 -7.19 0.61 8.52
C VAL A 250 -6.51 1.68 9.37
N ALA A 251 -5.24 1.48 9.70
CA ALA A 251 -4.40 2.50 10.34
C ALA A 251 -3.86 3.50 9.32
N LEU A 252 -3.29 2.99 8.22
CA LEU A 252 -2.81 3.82 7.12
C LEU A 252 -3.17 3.21 5.76
N ARG A 253 -3.65 4.08 4.85
CA ARG A 253 -3.86 3.76 3.44
C ARG A 253 -2.96 4.65 2.59
N SER A 254 -2.09 4.05 1.77
CA SER A 254 -1.27 4.78 0.79
C SER A 254 -1.65 4.39 -0.62
N GLY A 255 -2.15 5.34 -1.41
CA GLY A 255 -2.25 5.32 -2.88
C GLY A 255 -1.28 6.33 -3.53
N SER A 256 -0.26 6.75 -2.79
CA SER A 256 0.72 7.74 -3.21
C SER A 256 1.87 7.08 -3.98
N ASP A 257 2.06 7.53 -5.22
CA ASP A 257 3.21 7.12 -6.01
C ASP A 257 4.49 7.75 -5.45
N PHE A 258 5.55 6.96 -5.40
CA PHE A 258 6.83 7.34 -4.80
C PHE A 258 6.73 7.70 -3.32
N SER A 259 5.85 7.03 -2.58
CA SER A 259 5.75 7.24 -1.13
C SER A 259 6.85 6.52 -0.36
N VAL A 260 7.38 7.18 0.68
CA VAL A 260 8.40 6.64 1.57
C VAL A 260 7.97 6.73 3.02
N PHE A 261 8.11 5.62 3.75
CA PHE A 261 7.90 5.56 5.19
C PHE A 261 9.20 5.09 5.84
N TYR A 262 9.78 5.91 6.71
CA TYR A 262 11.06 5.60 7.36
C TYR A 262 10.96 5.72 8.87
N SER A 263 11.28 4.65 9.61
CA SER A 263 11.16 4.68 11.08
C SER A 263 9.72 5.03 11.50
N CYS A 264 8.74 4.38 10.88
CA CYS A 264 7.32 4.55 11.21
C CYS A 264 6.76 3.29 11.85
N SER A 265 5.72 3.44 12.67
CA SER A 265 4.93 2.30 13.16
C SER A 265 3.49 2.34 12.65
N PHE A 266 2.96 1.18 12.31
CA PHE A 266 1.58 0.97 11.85
C PHE A 266 0.92 -0.05 12.76
N LYS A 267 -0.13 0.37 13.47
CA LYS A 267 -0.74 -0.42 14.54
C LYS A 267 -2.23 -0.62 14.30
N GLY A 268 -2.65 -1.88 14.26
CA GLY A 268 -4.04 -2.26 14.17
C GLY A 268 -4.24 -3.74 14.50
N TYR A 269 -5.32 -4.30 13.97
CA TYR A 269 -5.61 -5.73 13.99
C TYR A 269 -5.82 -6.22 12.56
N GLN A 270 -7.07 -6.38 12.13
CA GLN A 270 -7.40 -6.74 10.76
C GLN A 270 -7.22 -5.53 9.83
N ASP A 271 -6.57 -5.74 8.69
CA ASP A 271 -6.39 -4.73 7.62
C ASP A 271 -5.60 -3.48 8.07
N THR A 272 -4.53 -3.65 8.85
CA THR A 272 -3.79 -2.52 9.44
C THR A 272 -3.18 -1.56 8.41
N LEU A 273 -2.43 -2.08 7.43
CA LEU A 273 -1.71 -1.28 6.44
C LEU A 273 -2.22 -1.61 5.04
N TYR A 274 -2.96 -0.65 4.47
CA TYR A 274 -3.47 -0.76 3.11
C TYR A 274 -2.47 -0.14 2.13
N VAL A 275 -1.60 -0.99 1.57
CA VAL A 275 -0.73 -0.67 0.42
C VAL A 275 -1.57 -0.63 -0.86
N TYR A 276 -2.40 0.40 -0.95
CA TYR A 276 -3.51 0.51 -1.89
C TYR A 276 -3.07 0.34 -3.35
N SER A 277 -2.27 1.26 -3.87
CA SER A 277 -1.81 1.28 -5.26
C SER A 277 -0.50 2.05 -5.41
N GLN A 278 0.06 2.09 -6.63
CA GLN A 278 1.29 2.82 -6.98
C GLN A 278 2.56 2.29 -6.28
N ARG A 279 3.70 2.99 -6.40
CA ARG A 279 4.99 2.55 -5.84
C ARG A 279 5.25 3.08 -4.44
N GLN A 280 5.65 2.18 -3.53
CA GLN A 280 5.77 2.48 -2.10
C GLN A 280 7.00 1.80 -1.50
N PHE A 281 7.73 2.52 -0.65
CA PHE A 281 8.90 2.01 0.06
C PHE A 281 8.78 2.20 1.57
N TYR A 282 8.94 1.11 2.32
CA TYR A 282 8.88 1.09 3.77
C TYR A 282 10.24 0.64 4.30
N ARG A 283 10.88 1.44 5.16
CA ARG A 283 12.23 1.19 5.68
C ARG A 283 12.27 1.35 7.19
N ASN A 284 12.83 0.36 7.89
CA ASN A 284 12.95 0.39 9.35
C ASN A 284 11.61 0.64 10.06
N CYS A 285 10.52 0.08 9.52
CA CYS A 285 9.19 0.27 10.08
C CYS A 285 8.78 -0.91 10.99
N ASP A 286 7.89 -0.63 11.93
CA ASP A 286 7.23 -1.65 12.76
C ASP A 286 5.76 -1.78 12.36
N ILE A 287 5.35 -2.96 11.88
CA ILE A 287 3.97 -3.23 11.44
C ILE A 287 3.34 -4.26 12.36
N TYR A 288 2.17 -3.95 12.92
CA TYR A 288 1.45 -4.82 13.85
C TYR A 288 0.05 -5.15 13.33
N GLY A 289 -0.34 -6.43 13.35
CA GLY A 289 -1.72 -6.80 13.04
C GLY A 289 -2.01 -8.29 13.14
N THR A 290 -3.19 -8.71 12.67
CA THR A 290 -3.69 -10.09 12.78
C THR A 290 -4.01 -10.69 11.43
N VAL A 291 -5.19 -10.37 10.89
CA VAL A 291 -5.71 -10.87 9.62
C VAL A 291 -5.41 -9.86 8.53
N ASP A 292 -4.78 -10.31 7.45
CA ASP A 292 -4.53 -9.55 6.22
C ASP A 292 -3.90 -8.17 6.46
N PHE A 293 -3.03 -8.06 7.47
CA PHE A 293 -2.68 -6.74 8.00
C PHE A 293 -1.69 -5.94 7.14
N ILE A 294 -1.13 -6.54 6.09
CA ILE A 294 -0.47 -5.84 4.97
C ILE A 294 -1.16 -6.27 3.67
N PHE A 295 -1.99 -5.41 3.09
CA PHE A 295 -2.86 -5.80 1.97
C PHE A 295 -3.02 -4.70 0.93
N GLY A 296 -3.43 -5.09 -0.28
CA GLY A 296 -3.67 -4.19 -1.40
C GLY A 296 -2.93 -4.59 -2.68
N ASN A 297 -2.84 -3.65 -3.62
CA ASN A 297 -2.29 -3.89 -4.96
C ASN A 297 -1.23 -2.86 -5.36
N ALA A 298 -0.47 -2.31 -4.41
CA ALA A 298 0.69 -1.49 -4.71
C ALA A 298 1.85 -2.32 -5.31
N VAL A 299 2.85 -1.60 -5.84
CA VAL A 299 4.22 -2.08 -5.98
C VAL A 299 4.92 -1.69 -4.68
N ALA A 300 4.94 -2.59 -3.69
CA ALA A 300 5.40 -2.27 -2.33
C ALA A 300 6.60 -3.11 -1.91
N VAL A 301 7.65 -2.44 -1.40
CA VAL A 301 8.80 -3.12 -0.78
C VAL A 301 8.98 -2.67 0.66
N PHE A 302 9.04 -3.65 1.55
CA PHE A 302 9.35 -3.50 2.96
C PHE A 302 10.77 -3.97 3.21
N GLN A 303 11.67 -3.06 3.54
CA GLN A 303 13.09 -3.37 3.74
C GLN A 303 13.50 -3.11 5.19
N ASN A 304 14.12 -4.10 5.84
CA ASN A 304 14.56 -3.97 7.23
C ASN A 304 13.43 -3.57 8.19
N CYS A 305 12.23 -4.10 7.98
CA CYS A 305 11.08 -3.85 8.84
C CYS A 305 10.92 -4.96 9.87
N ASN A 306 10.28 -4.65 10.99
CA ASN A 306 9.78 -5.63 11.93
C ASN A 306 8.27 -5.79 11.72
N ILE A 307 7.84 -7.04 11.57
CA ILE A 307 6.47 -7.43 11.30
C ILE A 307 6.01 -8.28 12.49
N TYR A 308 5.09 -7.74 13.25
CA TYR A 308 4.63 -8.29 14.52
C TYR A 308 3.20 -8.83 14.39
N ILE A 309 3.07 -10.14 14.45
CA ILE A 309 1.77 -10.81 14.43
C ILE A 309 1.17 -10.74 15.85
N ARG A 310 -0.02 -10.16 15.96
CA ARG A 310 -0.73 -9.98 17.23
C ARG A 310 -1.67 -11.14 17.54
N LYS A 311 -2.14 -11.17 18.79
CA LYS A 311 -3.19 -12.10 19.21
C LYS A 311 -4.52 -11.76 18.50
N PRO A 312 -5.11 -12.68 17.70
CA PRO A 312 -6.40 -12.47 17.07
C PRO A 312 -7.56 -12.86 18.00
N MET A 313 -8.80 -12.84 17.49
CA MET A 313 -9.92 -13.46 18.18
C MET A 313 -9.80 -14.99 18.17
N GLY A 314 -10.50 -15.65 19.10
CA GLY A 314 -10.62 -17.11 19.10
C GLY A 314 -11.14 -17.64 17.77
N GLY A 315 -10.50 -18.68 17.23
CA GLY A 315 -10.89 -19.32 15.96
C GLY A 315 -10.42 -18.60 14.69
N GLN A 316 -9.85 -17.40 14.80
CA GLN A 316 -9.21 -16.73 13.67
C GLN A 316 -7.79 -17.27 13.43
N LYS A 317 -7.33 -17.11 12.20
CA LYS A 317 -5.96 -17.39 11.76
C LYS A 317 -5.31 -16.08 11.36
N ASN A 318 -4.04 -15.90 11.70
CA ASN A 318 -3.30 -14.72 11.30
C ASN A 318 -2.75 -14.89 9.88
N THR A 319 -2.81 -13.82 9.09
CA THR A 319 -2.25 -13.75 7.74
C THR A 319 -1.51 -12.44 7.59
N VAL A 320 -0.20 -12.51 7.35
CA VAL A 320 0.63 -11.30 7.23
C VAL A 320 0.26 -10.49 6.00
N THR A 321 0.07 -11.17 4.86
CA THR A 321 -0.24 -10.49 3.59
C THR A 321 -1.52 -10.97 2.92
N ALA A 322 -2.21 -10.03 2.26
CA ALA A 322 -3.32 -10.33 1.35
C ALA A 322 -3.19 -9.47 0.07
N GLN A 323 -2.41 -9.98 -0.89
CA GLN A 323 -2.09 -9.21 -2.09
C GLN A 323 -3.17 -9.37 -3.17
N ALA A 324 -3.56 -8.24 -3.77
CA ALA A 324 -4.79 -8.09 -4.53
C ALA A 324 -4.60 -7.95 -6.06
N ARG A 325 -3.54 -8.53 -6.64
CA ARG A 325 -3.30 -8.45 -8.09
C ARG A 325 -4.34 -9.24 -8.88
N THR A 326 -5.06 -8.57 -9.78
CA THR A 326 -6.20 -9.13 -10.53
C THR A 326 -5.86 -9.51 -11.97
N ASP A 327 -4.80 -8.94 -12.55
CA ASP A 327 -4.33 -9.24 -13.91
C ASP A 327 -2.82 -9.57 -13.92
N PRO A 328 -2.37 -10.59 -14.68
CA PRO A 328 -0.97 -11.01 -14.66
C PRO A 328 -0.02 -9.96 -15.22
N ASN A 329 -0.52 -9.03 -16.05
CA ASN A 329 0.27 -7.96 -16.63
C ASN A 329 0.48 -6.80 -15.64
N GLU A 330 -0.24 -6.74 -14.52
CA GLU A 330 0.05 -5.73 -13.49
C GLU A 330 1.47 -5.92 -12.92
N ASN A 331 2.17 -4.81 -12.74
CA ASN A 331 3.53 -4.78 -12.19
C ASN A 331 3.55 -4.77 -10.65
N THR A 332 2.41 -5.05 -10.01
CA THR A 332 2.16 -4.91 -8.57
C THR A 332 2.54 -6.16 -7.77
N GLY A 333 2.69 -6.00 -6.46
CA GLY A 333 3.07 -7.08 -5.56
C GLY A 333 3.63 -6.55 -4.24
N ILE A 334 3.70 -7.44 -3.25
CA ILE A 334 4.27 -7.14 -1.94
C ILE A 334 5.58 -7.88 -1.79
N VAL A 335 6.66 -7.16 -1.50
CA VAL A 335 7.98 -7.75 -1.24
C VAL A 335 8.42 -7.42 0.18
N ILE A 336 8.69 -8.47 0.96
CA ILE A 336 9.27 -8.38 2.30
C ILE A 336 10.75 -8.77 2.19
N HIS A 337 11.64 -7.79 2.32
CA HIS A 337 13.07 -7.93 2.06
C HIS A 337 13.89 -7.63 3.32
N ASN A 338 14.81 -8.52 3.69
CA ASN A 338 15.74 -8.30 4.80
C ASN A 338 15.01 -7.86 6.09
N SER A 339 13.87 -8.46 6.39
CA SER A 339 12.97 -8.05 7.48
C SER A 339 12.86 -9.16 8.53
N ARG A 340 11.99 -8.97 9.54
CA ARG A 340 11.68 -9.98 10.56
C ARG A 340 10.18 -10.14 10.72
N VAL A 341 9.69 -11.38 10.74
CA VAL A 341 8.31 -11.74 11.11
C VAL A 341 8.34 -12.51 12.43
N THR A 342 7.69 -11.98 13.47
CA THR A 342 7.67 -12.58 14.82
C THR A 342 6.36 -12.29 15.55
N ALA A 343 6.10 -12.99 16.66
CA ALA A 343 4.95 -12.70 17.52
C ALA A 343 5.13 -11.35 18.24
N ALA A 344 4.06 -10.56 18.31
CA ALA A 344 3.95 -9.45 19.23
C ALA A 344 3.87 -9.95 20.69
N SER A 345 4.06 -9.04 21.65
CA SER A 345 4.04 -9.38 23.08
C SER A 345 2.73 -10.03 23.55
N ASP A 346 1.60 -9.68 22.94
CA ASP A 346 0.28 -10.24 23.26
C ASP A 346 0.05 -11.66 22.70
N LEU A 347 0.73 -12.03 21.61
CA LEU A 347 0.67 -13.36 21.00
C LEU A 347 1.68 -14.33 21.59
N LYS A 348 2.91 -13.88 21.90
CA LYS A 348 4.01 -14.75 22.36
C LYS A 348 3.61 -15.80 23.41
N PRO A 349 2.85 -15.47 24.48
CA PRO A 349 2.49 -16.45 25.51
C PRO A 349 1.52 -17.54 25.03
N VAL A 350 0.80 -17.29 23.93
CA VAL A 350 -0.28 -18.14 23.40
C VAL A 350 -0.09 -18.49 21.94
N GLN A 351 1.12 -18.32 21.39
CA GLN A 351 1.37 -18.45 19.95
C GLN A 351 1.06 -19.85 19.42
N GLY A 352 1.22 -20.90 20.25
CA GLY A 352 0.85 -22.27 19.88
C GLY A 352 -0.66 -22.52 19.79
N SER A 353 -1.49 -21.55 20.16
CA SER A 353 -2.96 -21.64 20.08
C SER A 353 -3.54 -20.94 18.84
N PHE A 354 -2.72 -20.24 18.05
CA PHE A 354 -3.16 -19.47 16.89
C PHE A 354 -2.24 -19.70 15.70
N GLU A 355 -2.80 -20.28 14.65
CA GLU A 355 -2.07 -20.51 13.41
C GLU A 355 -1.74 -19.18 12.73
N SER A 356 -0.53 -19.06 12.21
CA SER A 356 -0.05 -17.85 11.53
C SER A 356 0.61 -18.18 10.19
N TYR A 357 0.23 -17.43 9.16
CA TYR A 357 0.64 -17.65 7.77
C TYR A 357 1.26 -16.39 7.16
N LEU A 358 2.17 -16.58 6.20
CA LEU A 358 2.84 -15.52 5.44
C LEU A 358 1.85 -14.71 4.58
N GLY A 359 0.75 -15.32 4.18
CA GLY A 359 -0.34 -14.64 3.48
C GLY A 359 -1.37 -15.56 2.83
N ARG A 360 -2.35 -14.94 2.17
CA ARG A 360 -3.40 -15.60 1.38
C ARG A 360 -3.80 -14.80 0.14
N PRO A 361 -4.24 -15.46 -0.95
CA PRO A 361 -4.42 -14.79 -2.24
C PRO A 361 -5.78 -14.10 -2.35
N TRP A 362 -5.85 -12.84 -1.93
CA TRP A 362 -7.09 -12.05 -2.05
C TRP A 362 -7.60 -11.97 -3.49
N GLN A 363 -6.69 -11.95 -4.48
CA GLN A 363 -7.05 -11.92 -5.90
C GLN A 363 -6.29 -12.96 -6.74
N LYS A 364 -6.82 -13.24 -7.93
CA LYS A 364 -6.44 -14.38 -8.77
C LYS A 364 -4.94 -14.48 -9.08
N TYR A 365 -4.24 -13.36 -9.23
CA TYR A 365 -2.81 -13.33 -9.58
C TYR A 365 -1.95 -12.82 -8.43
N SER A 366 -2.41 -13.01 -7.19
CA SER A 366 -1.73 -12.57 -5.96
C SER A 366 -0.22 -12.80 -6.02
N ARG A 367 0.58 -11.77 -5.71
CA ARG A 367 2.04 -11.84 -5.81
C ARG A 367 2.71 -11.30 -4.55
N THR A 368 3.33 -12.20 -3.80
CA THR A 368 4.06 -11.88 -2.56
C THR A 368 5.39 -12.61 -2.52
N VAL A 369 6.46 -11.92 -2.12
CA VAL A 369 7.79 -12.52 -1.97
C VAL A 369 8.40 -12.17 -0.62
N TYR A 370 8.86 -13.19 0.10
CA TYR A 370 9.68 -13.04 1.32
C TYR A 370 11.12 -13.42 1.00
N MET A 371 12.05 -12.48 1.14
CA MET A 371 13.45 -12.72 0.82
C MET A 371 14.41 -12.18 1.87
N LYS A 372 15.42 -12.97 2.22
CA LYS A 372 16.40 -12.69 3.28
C LYS A 372 15.75 -12.30 4.62
N THR A 373 14.55 -12.82 4.88
CA THR A 373 13.74 -12.41 6.03
C THR A 373 13.85 -13.47 7.13
N VAL A 374 13.94 -13.02 8.38
CA VAL A 374 13.87 -13.91 9.54
C VAL A 374 12.41 -14.25 9.81
N LEU A 375 12.03 -15.51 9.63
CA LEU A 375 10.71 -16.05 9.93
C LEU A 375 10.80 -16.84 11.23
N ASP A 376 10.14 -16.34 12.27
CA ASP A 376 10.11 -16.97 13.58
C ASP A 376 9.24 -18.24 13.58
N GLY A 377 9.37 -19.09 14.60
CA GLY A 377 8.78 -20.44 14.65
C GLY A 377 7.25 -20.50 14.74
N LEU A 378 6.56 -19.35 14.82
CA LEU A 378 5.09 -19.26 14.80
C LEU A 378 4.48 -19.44 13.41
N ILE A 379 5.29 -19.34 12.34
CA ILE A 379 4.79 -19.51 10.97
C ILE A 379 4.54 -21.00 10.75
N GLU A 380 3.31 -21.33 10.38
CA GLU A 380 2.90 -22.71 10.10
C GLU A 380 3.81 -23.36 9.03
N PRO A 381 4.12 -24.66 9.14
CA PRO A 381 4.95 -25.36 8.14
C PRO A 381 4.41 -25.19 6.71
N ALA A 382 3.09 -25.16 6.53
CA ALA A 382 2.42 -24.90 5.27
C ALA A 382 2.78 -23.53 4.66
N GLY A 383 3.08 -22.54 5.50
CA GLY A 383 3.54 -21.18 5.16
C GLY A 383 2.45 -20.26 4.63
N TRP A 384 1.58 -20.75 3.76
CA TRP A 384 0.57 -19.95 3.04
C TRP A 384 -0.83 -20.54 3.24
N TYR A 385 -1.84 -19.68 3.30
CA TYR A 385 -3.23 -20.09 3.55
C TYR A 385 -4.11 -19.87 2.31
N PRO A 386 -4.98 -20.83 1.93
CA PRO A 386 -5.85 -20.65 0.77
C PRO A 386 -6.89 -19.56 1.05
N TRP A 387 -7.29 -18.82 0.01
CA TRP A 387 -8.40 -17.86 0.13
C TRP A 387 -9.74 -18.59 0.24
N SER A 388 -10.04 -19.44 -0.77
CA SER A 388 -11.21 -20.32 -0.78
C SER A 388 -10.99 -21.45 -1.78
N GLY A 389 -11.06 -22.71 -1.30
CA GLY A 389 -10.83 -23.89 -2.12
C GLY A 389 -9.55 -23.80 -2.96
N ASN A 390 -9.68 -24.01 -4.28
CA ASN A 390 -8.57 -23.95 -5.24
C ASN A 390 -8.42 -22.58 -5.94
N PHE A 391 -9.10 -21.53 -5.46
CA PHE A 391 -8.98 -20.19 -6.05
C PHE A 391 -7.53 -19.70 -6.03
N ALA A 392 -7.08 -19.14 -7.15
CA ALA A 392 -5.75 -18.54 -7.37
C ALA A 392 -4.53 -19.46 -7.25
N LEU A 393 -4.64 -20.69 -6.70
CA LEU A 393 -3.49 -21.53 -6.34
C LEU A 393 -2.54 -21.85 -7.51
N SER A 394 -3.06 -21.86 -8.75
CA SER A 394 -2.28 -22.10 -9.96
C SER A 394 -1.80 -20.83 -10.69
N THR A 395 -2.29 -19.65 -10.29
CA THR A 395 -2.04 -18.37 -10.98
C THR A 395 -1.34 -17.32 -10.10
N LEU A 396 -1.35 -17.50 -8.79
CA LEU A 396 -0.57 -16.69 -7.85
C LEU A 396 0.94 -16.90 -8.05
N TYR A 397 1.75 -15.99 -7.49
CA TYR A 397 3.20 -16.15 -7.36
C TYR A 397 3.60 -15.86 -5.92
N TYR A 398 3.84 -16.91 -5.14
CA TYR A 398 4.33 -16.83 -3.76
C TYR A 398 5.75 -17.36 -3.67
N GLY A 399 6.69 -16.47 -3.38
CA GLY A 399 8.13 -16.74 -3.42
C GLY A 399 8.78 -16.66 -2.05
N GLU A 400 9.69 -17.59 -1.76
CA GLU A 400 10.60 -17.52 -0.62
C GLU A 400 12.05 -17.65 -1.07
N TYR A 401 12.93 -16.74 -0.63
CA TYR A 401 14.35 -16.73 -1.01
C TYR A 401 15.27 -16.47 0.19
N MET A 402 16.12 -17.42 0.54
CA MET A 402 17.14 -17.27 1.61
C MET A 402 16.59 -16.72 2.94
N ASN A 403 15.37 -17.12 3.31
CA ASN A 403 14.83 -16.81 4.64
C ASN A 403 15.55 -17.64 5.71
N THR A 404 15.57 -17.15 6.95
CA THR A 404 16.19 -17.82 8.10
C THR A 404 15.25 -17.82 9.30
N GLY A 405 15.59 -18.53 10.38
CA GLY A 405 14.73 -18.65 11.57
C GLY A 405 13.86 -19.91 11.57
N GLY A 406 13.20 -20.17 12.71
CA GLY A 406 12.48 -21.42 12.95
C GLY A 406 11.30 -21.69 11.99
N GLY A 407 10.69 -20.64 11.44
CA GLY A 407 9.58 -20.74 10.49
C GLY A 407 10.00 -20.74 9.02
N ALA A 408 11.30 -20.68 8.71
CA ALA A 408 11.80 -20.54 7.35
C ALA A 408 11.96 -21.87 6.58
N GLY A 409 11.80 -23.02 7.23
CA GLY A 409 11.91 -24.33 6.58
C GLY A 409 10.84 -24.53 5.51
N THR A 410 11.23 -24.90 4.29
CA THR A 410 10.32 -25.01 3.15
C THR A 410 9.83 -26.43 2.85
N SER A 411 10.35 -27.45 3.54
CA SER A 411 10.00 -28.87 3.29
C SER A 411 8.52 -29.20 3.57
N GLY A 412 7.87 -28.46 4.48
CA GLY A 412 6.46 -28.63 4.85
C GLY A 412 5.49 -27.69 4.13
N ARG A 413 5.98 -26.89 3.17
CA ARG A 413 5.18 -25.87 2.50
C ARG A 413 4.10 -26.48 1.61
N VAL A 414 3.08 -25.68 1.33
CA VAL A 414 2.04 -26.01 0.35
C VAL A 414 2.63 -26.41 -1.01
N LYS A 415 1.94 -27.32 -1.71
CA LYS A 415 2.35 -27.83 -3.04
C LYS A 415 1.64 -27.13 -4.21
N TRP A 416 1.24 -25.88 -4.02
CA TRP A 416 0.50 -25.13 -5.03
C TRP A 416 1.39 -24.82 -6.24
N PRO A 417 0.89 -24.88 -7.48
CA PRO A 417 1.70 -24.55 -8.66
C PRO A 417 2.29 -23.14 -8.63
N GLY A 418 1.59 -22.18 -8.00
CA GLY A 418 2.07 -20.80 -7.84
C GLY A 418 3.03 -20.57 -6.65
N TYR A 419 3.32 -21.60 -5.85
CA TYR A 419 4.31 -21.49 -4.78
C TYR A 419 5.71 -21.85 -5.29
N HIS A 420 6.70 -21.05 -4.90
CA HIS A 420 8.07 -21.16 -5.39
C HIS A 420 9.08 -21.00 -4.25
N VAL A 421 9.90 -22.04 -4.03
CA VAL A 421 11.19 -21.89 -3.36
C VAL A 421 12.15 -21.31 -4.40
N ILE A 422 12.47 -20.03 -4.28
CA ILE A 422 13.36 -19.36 -5.22
C ILE A 422 14.80 -19.72 -4.84
N THR A 423 15.55 -20.27 -5.79
CA THR A 423 16.97 -20.64 -5.60
C THR A 423 17.92 -19.76 -6.40
N SER A 424 17.44 -19.12 -7.46
CA SER A 424 18.23 -18.25 -8.33
C SER A 424 18.27 -16.82 -7.79
N ALA A 425 19.48 -16.28 -7.59
CA ALA A 425 19.69 -14.87 -7.26
C ALA A 425 19.19 -13.94 -8.39
N THR A 426 19.24 -14.38 -9.65
CA THR A 426 18.70 -13.61 -10.78
C THR A 426 17.17 -13.49 -10.69
N GLU A 427 16.48 -14.56 -10.29
CA GLU A 427 15.03 -14.54 -10.10
C GLU A 427 14.65 -13.67 -8.91
N ALA A 428 15.27 -13.88 -7.74
CA ALA A 428 15.04 -13.08 -6.56
C ALA A 428 15.37 -11.58 -6.80
N GLY A 429 16.43 -11.30 -7.58
CA GLY A 429 16.84 -9.95 -7.92
C GLY A 429 15.79 -9.13 -8.66
N LYS A 430 14.82 -9.76 -9.34
CA LYS A 430 13.67 -9.07 -9.96
C LYS A 430 12.80 -8.35 -8.92
N PHE A 431 12.78 -8.84 -7.69
CA PHE A 431 12.01 -8.30 -6.57
C PHE A 431 12.80 -7.32 -5.70
N SER A 432 14.08 -7.07 -6.00
CA SER A 432 14.90 -6.08 -5.29
C SER A 432 14.37 -4.66 -5.46
N VAL A 433 14.71 -3.76 -4.54
CA VAL A 433 14.26 -2.35 -4.57
C VAL A 433 14.59 -1.68 -5.91
N GLY A 434 15.80 -1.91 -6.44
CA GLY A 434 16.25 -1.33 -7.70
C GLY A 434 15.43 -1.79 -8.91
N ASN A 435 15.07 -3.07 -8.97
CA ASN A 435 14.35 -3.63 -10.13
C ASN A 435 12.83 -3.52 -10.00
N PHE A 436 12.28 -3.78 -8.81
CA PHE A 436 10.84 -3.85 -8.59
C PHE A 436 10.20 -2.46 -8.47
N LEU A 437 10.86 -1.54 -7.74
CA LEU A 437 10.36 -0.17 -7.56
C LEU A 437 10.94 0.84 -8.55
N ALA A 438 11.89 0.44 -9.39
CA ALA A 438 12.84 1.36 -10.00
C ALA A 438 13.50 2.27 -8.94
N GLY A 439 13.75 1.74 -7.73
CA GLY A 439 14.02 2.55 -6.53
C GLY A 439 15.22 3.49 -6.64
N ASN A 440 16.20 3.17 -7.48
CA ASN A 440 17.37 4.01 -7.73
C ASN A 440 17.02 5.38 -8.33
N SER A 441 15.89 5.50 -9.03
CA SER A 441 15.52 6.77 -9.65
C SER A 441 14.90 7.75 -8.65
N TRP A 442 14.28 7.29 -7.55
CA TRP A 442 13.44 8.17 -6.72
C TRP A 442 13.70 8.07 -5.21
N ILE A 443 14.14 6.92 -4.69
CA ILE A 443 14.41 6.76 -3.25
C ILE A 443 15.61 7.60 -2.78
N PRO A 444 16.73 7.75 -3.53
CA PRO A 444 17.83 8.61 -3.08
C PRO A 444 17.39 10.05 -2.75
N ALA A 445 16.39 10.56 -3.49
CA ALA A 445 15.80 11.88 -3.27
C ALA A 445 14.90 11.98 -2.04
N SER A 446 14.71 10.90 -1.29
CA SER A 446 14.05 10.92 0.02
C SER A 446 15.04 11.10 1.18
N GLY A 447 16.35 10.90 0.95
CA GLY A 447 17.36 10.81 2.01
C GLY A 447 17.29 9.54 2.84
N VAL A 448 16.34 8.64 2.57
CA VAL A 448 16.17 7.39 3.30
C VAL A 448 17.18 6.35 2.81
N PRO A 449 17.90 5.67 3.72
CA PRO A 449 18.82 4.62 3.33
C PRO A 449 18.06 3.43 2.73
N PHE A 450 18.59 2.88 1.63
CA PHE A 450 18.05 1.66 1.03
C PHE A 450 19.16 0.82 0.40
N THR A 451 18.93 -0.49 0.36
CA THR A 451 19.75 -1.42 -0.42
C THR A 451 19.04 -1.68 -1.74
N SER A 452 19.70 -1.36 -2.84
CA SER A 452 19.11 -1.47 -4.18
C SER A 452 18.93 -2.93 -4.63
N GLY A 453 19.97 -3.74 -4.46
CA GLY A 453 20.00 -5.16 -4.87
C GLY A 453 19.57 -6.13 -3.78
N LEU A 454 19.96 -7.39 -3.91
CA LEU A 454 19.64 -8.47 -2.97
C LEU A 454 20.35 -8.35 -1.63
#